data_AF-A0A544U812-F1
#
_entry.id   AF-A0A544U812-F1
#
_cell.length_a   1.000
_cell.length_b   1.000
_cell.length_c   1.000
_cell.angle_alpha   90.00
_cell.angle_beta   90.00
_cell.angle_gamma   90.00
#
_symmetry.space_group_name_H-M   'P 1'
#
loop_
_entity.id
_entity.type
_entity.pdbx_description
1 polymer ?
#
loop_
_entity_poly.entity_id
_entity_poly.type
_entity_poly.pdbx_seq_one_letter_code
_entity_poly.pdbx_strand_id
1 'polypeptide(L)'
;MSQNDKRKIFKYNEDDILEILSEYLGDETGFDSYQSTAILLGTPGKDLRLIAVIGNGDDDDITKLNLEDIDNEMDYNGTHFDLDDNFIKGNDIK
;
A
#
# COMPACT_ATOMS: atom_id res chain seq x y z
N MET A 1 -10.01 32.12 1.49
CA MET A 1 -9.46 31.87 0.14
C MET A 1 -10.13 30.61 -0.38
N SER A 2 -10.98 30.69 -1.41
CA SER A 2 -11.62 29.48 -1.95
C SER A 2 -10.58 28.74 -2.80
N GLN A 3 -10.17 27.54 -2.37
CA GLN A 3 -9.49 26.63 -3.29
C GLN A 3 -10.49 26.32 -4.40
N ASN A 4 -10.22 26.87 -5.59
CA ASN A 4 -11.02 26.62 -6.77
C ASN A 4 -10.60 25.23 -7.26
N ASP A 5 -11.14 24.21 -6.60
CA ASP A 5 -10.98 22.83 -7.00
C ASP A 5 -11.54 22.69 -8.40
N LYS A 6 -10.78 22.05 -9.28
CA LYS A 6 -11.44 21.01 -10.08
C LYS A 6 -10.73 19.67 -9.98
N ARG A 7 -9.40 19.58 -10.21
CA ARG A 7 -8.65 18.30 -10.12
C ARG A 7 -7.17 18.54 -9.89
N LYS A 8 -6.53 17.65 -9.14
CA LYS A 8 -5.06 17.48 -9.12
C LYS A 8 -4.76 16.13 -9.79
N ILE A 9 -3.75 16.10 -10.65
CA ILE A 9 -3.29 14.89 -11.34
C ILE A 9 -1.91 14.57 -10.80
N PHE A 10 -1.71 13.33 -10.41
CA PHE A 10 -0.44 12.82 -9.95
C PHE A 10 0.00 11.68 -10.86
N LYS A 11 1.31 11.55 -11.05
CA LYS A 11 1.94 10.45 -11.78
C LYS A 11 3.14 10.02 -10.96
N TYR A 12 3.05 8.84 -10.38
CA TYR A 12 4.04 8.29 -9.48
C TYR A 12 4.76 7.11 -10.13
N ASN A 13 6.05 7.00 -9.87
CA ASN A 13 6.80 5.78 -10.12
C ASN A 13 6.66 4.83 -8.92
N GLU A 14 7.37 3.70 -8.95
CA GLU A 14 7.35 2.72 -7.87
C GLU A 14 7.87 3.29 -6.55
N ASP A 15 9.01 3.97 -6.56
CA ASP A 15 9.61 4.59 -5.38
C ASP A 15 8.66 5.60 -4.71
N ASP A 16 8.03 6.47 -5.51
CA ASP A 16 7.03 7.44 -5.04
C ASP A 16 5.86 6.74 -4.36
N ILE A 17 5.36 5.62 -4.92
CA ILE A 17 4.26 4.85 -4.34
C ILE A 17 4.68 4.23 -3.00
N LEU A 18 5.88 3.66 -2.94
CA LEU A 18 6.42 3.03 -1.74
C LEU A 18 6.63 4.06 -0.62
N GLU A 19 7.18 5.24 -0.93
CA GLU A 19 7.38 6.33 0.02
C GLU A 19 6.04 6.77 0.63
N ILE A 20 5.06 7.10 -0.22
CA ILE A 20 3.74 7.57 0.22
C ILE A 20 3.05 6.54 1.14
N LEU A 21 3.08 5.26 0.76
CA LEU A 21 2.42 4.22 1.55
C LEU A 21 3.17 3.93 2.86
N SER A 22 4.50 3.98 2.85
CA SER A 22 5.31 3.75 4.05
C SER A 22 5.16 4.89 5.06
N GLU A 23 5.11 6.15 4.59
CA GLU A 23 4.79 7.29 5.44
C GLU A 23 3.39 7.19 6.04
N TYR A 24 2.38 6.85 5.23
CA TYR A 24 1.01 6.65 5.70
C TYR A 24 0.94 5.57 6.80
N LEU A 25 1.59 4.42 6.60
CA LEU A 25 1.60 3.33 7.58
C LEU A 25 2.41 3.68 8.84
N GLY A 26 3.49 4.46 8.70
CA GLY A 26 4.22 5.03 9.84
C GLY A 26 3.31 5.88 10.72
N ASP A 27 2.58 6.82 10.11
CA ASP A 27 1.63 7.67 10.82
C ASP A 27 0.50 6.87 11.50
N GLU A 28 -0.09 5.88 10.80
CA GLU A 28 -1.16 5.02 11.35
C GLU A 28 -0.69 4.15 12.54
N THR A 29 0.57 3.70 12.51
CA THR A 29 1.16 2.87 13.59
C THR A 29 1.78 3.69 14.71
N GLY A 30 1.97 4.99 14.51
CA GLY A 30 2.70 5.88 15.42
C GLY A 30 4.21 5.59 15.47
N PHE A 31 4.74 4.96 14.40
CA PHE A 31 6.15 4.62 14.24
C PHE A 31 6.80 5.53 13.19
N ASP A 32 8.11 5.77 13.33
CA ASP A 32 8.85 6.58 12.35
C ASP A 32 9.08 5.79 11.06
N SER A 33 8.66 6.34 9.92
CA SER A 33 8.85 5.74 8.59
C SER A 33 10.31 5.53 8.19
N TYR A 34 11.26 6.18 8.88
CA TYR A 34 12.71 6.02 8.69
C TYR A 34 13.21 4.58 8.92
N GLN A 35 12.47 3.77 9.69
CA GLN A 35 12.76 2.35 9.92
C GLN A 35 11.67 1.49 9.29
N SER A 36 11.49 1.63 7.98
CA SER A 36 10.56 0.82 7.20
C SER A 36 11.24 0.14 6.02
N THR A 37 10.72 -1.03 5.66
CA THR A 37 11.05 -1.69 4.39
C THR A 37 9.75 -2.11 3.72
N ALA A 38 9.64 -1.90 2.41
CA ALA A 38 8.44 -2.20 1.67
C ALA A 38 8.73 -2.63 0.22
N ILE A 39 7.87 -3.48 -0.33
CA ILE A 39 7.95 -3.96 -1.71
C ILE A 39 6.54 -4.09 -2.31
N LEU A 40 6.42 -3.79 -3.60
CA LEU A 40 5.23 -4.10 -4.39
C LEU A 40 5.44 -5.44 -5.11
N LEU A 41 4.51 -6.38 -4.90
CA LEU A 41 4.52 -7.70 -5.54
C LEU A 41 3.23 -7.93 -6.33
N GLY A 42 3.30 -8.86 -7.29
CA GLY A 42 2.17 -9.23 -8.12
C GLY A 42 1.97 -8.36 -9.37
N THR A 43 0.82 -8.53 -10.02
CA THR A 43 0.47 -7.84 -11.28
C THR A 43 -0.67 -6.86 -11.05
N PRO A 44 -0.57 -5.61 -11.56
CA PRO A 44 -1.66 -4.64 -11.52
C PRO A 44 -2.98 -5.21 -12.05
N GLY A 45 -4.05 -5.07 -11.26
CA GLY A 45 -5.39 -5.54 -11.61
C GLY A 45 -5.63 -7.04 -11.43
N LYS A 46 -4.67 -7.80 -10.86
CA LYS A 46 -4.84 -9.22 -10.53
C LYS A 46 -4.61 -9.49 -9.05
N ASP A 47 -3.37 -9.30 -8.62
CA ASP A 47 -2.87 -9.71 -7.31
C ASP A 47 -1.84 -8.73 -6.74
N LEU A 48 -1.81 -7.50 -7.27
CA LEU A 48 -0.93 -6.44 -6.79
C LEU A 48 -1.15 -6.19 -5.30
N ARG A 49 -0.06 -6.20 -4.53
CA ARG A 49 -0.07 -5.99 -3.09
C ARG A 49 1.20 -5.31 -2.63
N LEU A 50 1.08 -4.62 -1.50
CA LEU A 50 2.21 -4.06 -0.76
C LEU A 50 2.52 -5.00 0.40
N ILE A 51 3.80 -5.35 0.56
CA ILE A 51 4.31 -5.93 1.79
C ILE A 51 5.19 -4.87 2.42
N ALA A 52 4.82 -4.41 3.61
CA ALA A 52 5.53 -3.37 4.34
C ALA A 52 5.71 -3.80 5.79
N VAL A 53 6.92 -3.57 6.31
CA VAL A 53 7.25 -3.76 7.72
C VAL A 53 7.68 -2.41 8.26
N ILE A 54 6.96 -1.92 9.27
CA ILE A 54 7.22 -0.63 9.92
C ILE A 54 7.76 -0.90 11.33
N GLY A 55 8.94 -0.38 11.61
CA GLY A 55 9.65 -0.55 12.87
C GLY A 55 9.66 0.70 13.74
N ASN A 56 9.89 0.51 15.03
CA ASN A 56 10.24 1.59 15.93
C ASN A 56 11.77 1.79 15.93
N GLY A 57 12.25 2.99 16.27
CA GLY A 57 13.60 3.53 16.03
C GLY A 57 14.84 2.75 16.48
N ASP A 58 14.70 1.55 17.04
CA ASP A 58 15.79 0.68 17.51
C ASP A 58 15.85 -0.68 16.78
N ASP A 59 15.05 -0.91 15.74
CA ASP A 59 15.06 -2.18 14.98
C ASP A 59 15.96 -2.11 13.73
N ASP A 60 17.28 -2.17 13.94
CA ASP A 60 18.31 -2.19 12.88
C ASP A 60 18.21 -3.43 11.95
N ASP A 61 17.39 -4.43 12.30
CA ASP A 61 17.26 -5.68 11.55
C ASP A 61 16.13 -5.65 10.51
N ILE A 62 15.24 -4.65 10.57
CA ILE A 62 14.07 -4.57 9.69
C ILE A 62 14.44 -4.49 8.20
N THR A 63 15.53 -3.80 7.87
CA THR A 63 16.02 -3.66 6.50
C THR A 63 16.63 -4.95 5.93
N LYS A 64 16.87 -5.96 6.77
CA LYS A 64 17.43 -7.27 6.38
C LYS A 64 16.36 -8.33 6.14
N LEU A 65 15.09 -8.01 6.38
CA LEU A 65 13.98 -8.93 6.20
C LEU A 65 13.77 -9.26 4.72
N ASN A 66 13.51 -10.53 4.42
CA ASN A 66 13.10 -10.95 3.09
C ASN A 66 11.58 -10.82 2.95
N LEU A 67 11.14 -9.76 2.27
CA LEU A 67 9.71 -9.46 2.13
C LEU A 67 8.96 -10.45 1.22
N GLU A 68 9.66 -11.15 0.31
CA GLU A 68 9.05 -12.20 -0.50
C GLU A 68 8.76 -13.45 0.35
N ASP A 69 9.62 -13.78 1.32
CA ASP A 69 9.36 -14.89 2.23
C ASP A 69 8.16 -14.58 3.15
N ILE A 70 8.09 -13.34 3.65
CA ILE A 70 6.94 -12.87 4.44
C ILE A 70 5.64 -12.98 3.63
N ASP A 71 5.66 -12.57 2.37
CA ASP A 71 4.51 -12.69 1.47
C ASP A 71 4.04 -14.15 1.29
N ASN A 72 4.98 -15.08 1.12
CA ASN A 72 4.66 -16.48 0.89
C ASN A 72 4.08 -17.18 2.14
N GLU A 73 4.45 -16.71 3.33
CA GLU A 73 4.04 -17.30 4.61
C GLU A 73 2.80 -16.63 5.22
N MET A 74 2.36 -15.49 4.68
CA MET A 74 1.32 -14.66 5.26
C MET A 74 0.04 -14.66 4.39
N ASP A 75 -1.09 -14.98 5.02
CA ASP A 75 -2.40 -14.72 4.42
C ASP A 75 -2.68 -13.21 4.36
N TYR A 76 -3.42 -12.76 3.35
CA TYR A 76 -3.89 -11.37 3.28
C TYR A 76 -4.63 -10.98 4.56
N ASN A 77 -4.08 -10.01 5.28
CA ASN A 77 -4.55 -9.56 6.60
C ASN A 77 -5.03 -8.09 6.60
N GLY A 78 -5.21 -7.50 5.41
CA GLY A 78 -5.70 -6.13 5.25
C GLY A 78 -7.18 -5.97 5.60
N THR A 79 -7.51 -4.96 6.40
CA THR A 79 -8.89 -4.55 6.75
C THR A 79 -9.55 -3.67 5.69
N HIS A 80 -8.78 -3.16 4.72
CA HIS A 80 -9.29 -2.42 3.56
C HIS A 80 -9.64 -3.36 2.41
N PHE A 81 -10.76 -4.06 2.55
CA PHE A 81 -11.45 -4.74 1.47
C PHE A 81 -12.72 -3.94 1.13
N ASP A 82 -12.75 -3.30 -0.04
CA ASP A 82 -13.98 -2.72 -0.59
C ASP A 82 -14.36 -3.46 -1.88
N LEU A 83 -15.34 -4.35 -1.77
CA LEU A 83 -16.21 -4.82 -2.85
C LEU A 83 -17.63 -4.87 -2.24
N ASP A 84 -18.69 -4.28 -2.80
CA ASP A 84 -19.19 -4.60 -4.15
C ASP A 84 -20.31 -3.67 -4.74
N ASP A 85 -20.68 -4.00 -5.99
CA ASP A 85 -21.98 -3.87 -6.71
C ASP A 85 -22.41 -2.61 -7.50
N ASN A 86 -21.53 -1.62 -7.70
CA ASN A 86 -21.62 -0.79 -8.93
C ASN A 86 -20.57 -1.16 -9.97
N PHE A 87 -19.63 -2.06 -9.64
CA PHE A 87 -18.45 -2.28 -10.48
C PHE A 87 -18.73 -3.13 -11.72
N ILE A 88 -19.83 -3.89 -11.78
CA ILE A 88 -20.33 -4.52 -13.02
C ILE A 88 -21.87 -4.44 -13.10
N LYS A 89 -22.42 -3.27 -13.48
CA LYS A 89 -23.75 -3.21 -14.15
C LYS A 89 -23.78 -3.97 -15.51
N GLY A 90 -22.71 -4.66 -15.86
CA GLY A 90 -22.50 -5.33 -17.14
C GLY A 90 -22.95 -6.79 -17.23
N ASN A 91 -23.50 -7.37 -16.15
CA ASN A 91 -24.07 -8.73 -16.24
C ASN A 91 -25.55 -8.77 -16.63
N ASP A 92 -26.26 -7.65 -16.77
CA ASP A 92 -27.61 -7.62 -17.34
C ASP A 92 -27.95 -6.23 -17.93
N ILE A 93 -27.68 -6.06 -19.23
CA ILE A 93 -28.49 -5.17 -20.08
C ILE A 93 -28.91 -5.98 -21.30
N LYS A 94 -30.08 -6.62 -21.19
CA LYS A 94 -30.97 -6.87 -22.32
C LYS A 94 -31.85 -5.65 -22.55
#